data_AF-A0A430UIN6-F1
#
_entry.id   AF-A0A430UIN6-F1
#
_cell.length_a   1.000
_cell.length_b   1.000
_cell.length_c   1.000
_cell.angle_alpha   90.00
_cell.angle_beta   90.00
_cell.angle_gamma   90.00
#
_symmetry.space_group_name_H-M   'P 1'
#
loop_
_entity.id
_entity.type
_entity.pdbx_description
1 polymer ?
#
loop_
_entity_poly.entity_id
_entity_poly.type
_entity_poly.pdbx_seq_one_letter_code
_entity_poly.pdbx_strand_id
1 'polypeptide(L)'
;MGRILRGLAGGGQLRVVAADTGDVVEEARRRHGLSPTATAALGRAMTGALLLAQLLLKTPKERITLRIEGTGPLGGLVAEADAAGNVRGYVRNPRAEVPLREDGKLNVGELLGAGVLRVDRSLPNGEVYTSTVPLVSGEIAEDLAHYLWQSEQIPSAVLLGVRVKGEGEVEVAGGVAIQVMPDTPEEVLSRLEANLAGLSGITPLLREGLEAAVERLLAGLGFEWTDLKALGYPLNEIPARFRCRCNREKALEALVFFTPEEREDMIVEDGGAEVVCHWCGEVYRFSPEEIRSLVAEVRCPDCGTLWLYPKADGTLFWIEGDTCRCGRKVEIPSEKRAQA
;
A
#
# COMPACT_ATOMS: atom_id res chain seq x y z
N MET A 1 -1.95 17.98 -6.91
CA MET A 1 -1.00 16.86 -7.05
C MET A 1 -0.76 16.33 -5.66
N GLY A 2 -0.70 15.00 -5.54
CA GLY A 2 -0.53 14.33 -4.26
C GLY A 2 0.78 14.74 -3.60
N ARG A 3 0.72 15.00 -2.31
CA ARG A 3 1.85 15.54 -1.54
C ARG A 3 1.73 15.20 -0.07
N ILE A 4 2.88 15.20 0.59
CA ILE A 4 3.02 14.94 2.01
C ILE A 4 3.81 16.08 2.63
N LEU A 5 3.29 16.59 3.74
CA LEU A 5 3.90 17.60 4.57
C LEU A 5 4.23 17.02 5.95
N ARG A 6 5.26 17.56 6.58
CA ARG A 6 5.66 17.21 7.94
C ARG A 6 5.71 18.47 8.79
N GLY A 7 5.37 18.37 10.06
CA GLY A 7 5.42 19.50 10.97
C GLY A 7 5.53 19.10 12.42
N LEU A 8 5.70 20.10 13.27
CA LEU A 8 5.77 19.96 14.71
C LEU A 8 4.79 20.95 15.36
N ALA A 9 4.20 20.55 16.48
CA ALA A 9 3.40 21.42 17.33
C ALA A 9 3.73 21.17 18.81
N GLY A 10 3.19 22.02 19.68
CA GLY A 10 3.35 21.94 21.12
C GLY A 10 4.81 22.08 21.56
N GLY A 11 5.59 22.92 20.86
CA GLY A 11 7.04 23.05 21.13
C GLY A 11 7.83 21.77 20.81
N GLY A 12 7.41 20.99 19.81
CA GLY A 12 8.07 19.74 19.40
C GLY A 12 7.51 18.49 20.08
N GLN A 13 6.49 18.62 20.92
CA GLN A 13 5.83 17.51 21.62
C GLN A 13 4.82 16.75 20.75
N LEU A 14 4.41 17.33 19.62
CA LEU A 14 3.55 16.67 18.65
C LEU A 14 4.26 16.61 17.31
N ARG A 15 4.44 15.40 16.77
CA ARG A 15 4.95 15.18 15.42
C ARG A 15 3.79 14.96 14.46
N VAL A 16 3.77 15.72 13.38
CA VAL A 16 2.65 15.79 12.45
C VAL A 16 3.10 15.33 11.08
N VAL A 17 2.35 14.42 10.48
CA VAL A 17 2.46 14.08 9.06
C VAL A 17 1.08 14.25 8.43
N ALA A 18 1.01 14.98 7.33
CA ALA A 18 -0.22 15.25 6.61
C ALA A 18 -0.05 14.90 5.14
N ALA A 19 -1.08 14.32 4.52
CA ALA A 19 -1.03 13.92 3.11
C ALA A 19 -2.33 14.32 2.39
N ASP A 20 -2.16 14.92 1.21
CA ASP A 20 -3.19 15.06 0.19
C ASP A 20 -2.94 13.98 -0.87
N THR A 21 -3.94 13.15 -1.10
CA THR A 21 -3.87 11.95 -1.93
C THR A 21 -4.99 11.87 -2.95
N GLY A 22 -5.69 12.98 -3.23
CA GLY A 22 -6.86 13.00 -4.14
C GLY A 22 -6.60 12.34 -5.49
N ASP A 23 -5.50 12.71 -6.16
CA ASP A 23 -5.09 12.16 -7.45
C ASP A 23 -4.56 10.71 -7.36
N VAL A 24 -3.88 10.37 -6.27
CA VAL A 24 -3.43 9.00 -5.99
C VAL A 24 -4.61 8.04 -5.85
N VAL A 25 -5.65 8.44 -5.11
CA VAL A 25 -6.84 7.63 -4.91
C VAL A 25 -7.69 7.57 -6.18
N GLU A 26 -7.80 8.67 -6.93
CA GLU A 26 -8.48 8.68 -8.22
C GLU A 26 -7.79 7.75 -9.24
N GLU A 27 -6.46 7.72 -9.27
CA GLU A 27 -5.71 6.80 -10.12
C GLU A 27 -6.02 5.34 -9.76
N ALA A 28 -6.03 4.99 -8.47
CA ALA A 28 -6.38 3.64 -8.03
C ALA A 28 -7.84 3.29 -8.36
N ARG A 29 -8.78 4.23 -8.18
CA ARG A 29 -10.19 4.04 -8.56
C ARG A 29 -10.33 3.68 -10.03
N ARG A 30 -9.67 4.44 -10.91
CA ARG A 30 -9.72 4.21 -12.37
C ARG A 30 -9.08 2.87 -12.75
N ARG A 31 -7.88 2.58 -12.24
CA ARG A 31 -7.14 1.35 -12.54
C ARG A 31 -7.90 0.08 -12.14
N HIS A 32 -8.58 0.11 -11.01
CA HIS A 32 -9.24 -1.07 -10.45
C HIS A 32 -10.76 -1.09 -10.70
N GLY A 33 -11.33 -0.02 -11.27
CA GLY A 33 -12.78 0.11 -11.45
C GLY A 33 -13.53 0.03 -10.13
N LEU A 34 -13.04 0.74 -9.11
CA LEU A 34 -13.57 0.63 -7.75
C LEU A 34 -14.99 1.21 -7.64
N SER A 35 -15.82 0.57 -6.82
CA SER A 35 -17.05 1.15 -6.30
C SER A 35 -16.76 2.33 -5.35
N PRO A 36 -17.75 3.20 -5.05
CA PRO A 36 -17.63 4.27 -4.07
C PRO A 36 -17.04 3.84 -2.71
N THR A 37 -17.61 2.83 -2.06
CA THR A 37 -17.12 2.42 -0.72
C THR A 37 -15.78 1.69 -0.80
N ALA A 38 -15.50 0.94 -1.87
CA ALA A 38 -14.18 0.34 -2.08
C ALA A 38 -13.09 1.40 -2.35
N THR A 39 -13.45 2.50 -3.01
CA THR A 39 -12.57 3.66 -3.22
C THR A 39 -12.22 4.33 -1.89
N ALA A 40 -13.21 4.49 -1.01
CA ALA A 40 -12.96 4.99 0.33
C ALA A 40 -12.06 4.05 1.15
N ALA A 41 -12.33 2.73 1.12
CA ALA A 41 -11.51 1.75 1.83
C ALA A 41 -10.05 1.76 1.34
N LEU A 42 -9.82 1.60 0.04
CA LEU A 42 -8.47 1.58 -0.52
C LEU A 42 -7.77 2.93 -0.38
N GLY A 43 -8.49 4.03 -0.58
CA GLY A 43 -7.93 5.38 -0.47
C GLY A 43 -7.47 5.71 0.94
N ARG A 44 -8.24 5.32 1.96
CA ARG A 44 -7.82 5.42 3.37
C ARG A 44 -6.60 4.54 3.64
N ALA A 45 -6.60 3.29 3.19
CA ALA A 45 -5.46 2.39 3.37
C ALA A 45 -4.17 2.92 2.73
N MET A 46 -4.23 3.39 1.48
CA MET A 46 -3.06 3.97 0.79
C MET A 46 -2.57 5.24 1.47
N THR A 47 -3.48 6.12 1.89
CA THR A 47 -3.11 7.34 2.63
C THR A 47 -2.49 6.98 3.98
N GLY A 48 -3.08 6.03 4.71
CA GLY A 48 -2.52 5.51 5.95
C GLY A 48 -1.14 4.89 5.77
N ALA A 49 -0.93 4.11 4.71
CA ALA A 49 0.37 3.53 4.38
C ALA A 49 1.42 4.62 4.13
N LEU A 50 1.07 5.69 3.41
CA LEU A 50 1.94 6.86 3.22
C LEU A 50 2.26 7.54 4.57
N LEU A 51 1.26 7.80 5.42
CA LEU A 51 1.49 8.41 6.73
C LEU A 51 2.42 7.56 7.60
N LEU A 52 2.16 6.26 7.72
CA LEU A 52 3.00 5.34 8.48
C LEU A 52 4.41 5.22 7.89
N ALA A 53 4.54 5.23 6.55
CA ALA A 53 5.85 5.20 5.91
C ALA A 53 6.73 6.38 6.37
N GLN A 54 6.13 7.55 6.52
CA GLN A 54 6.81 8.75 6.96
C GLN A 54 7.08 8.77 8.46
N LEU A 55 6.27 8.08 9.26
CA LEU A 55 6.44 7.96 10.70
C LEU A 55 7.52 6.94 11.09
N LEU A 56 7.55 5.78 10.42
CA LEU A 56 8.25 4.58 10.89
C LEU A 56 9.49 4.18 10.07
N LEU A 57 9.55 4.53 8.77
CA LEU A 57 10.67 4.12 7.91
C LEU A 57 11.89 4.99 8.17
N LYS A 58 13.05 4.35 8.27
CA LYS A 58 14.32 5.03 8.58
C LYS A 58 15.16 5.26 7.34
N THR A 59 15.02 4.41 6.34
CA THR A 59 15.84 4.45 5.11
C THR A 59 14.98 4.43 3.84
N PRO A 60 15.48 4.97 2.71
CA PRO A 60 14.75 4.98 1.44
C PRO A 60 14.44 3.60 0.85
N LYS A 61 15.15 2.57 1.31
CA LYS A 61 15.01 1.19 0.81
C LYS A 61 13.92 0.40 1.56
N GLU A 62 13.47 0.90 2.72
CA GLU A 62 12.40 0.28 3.46
C GLU A 62 11.05 0.51 2.81
N ARG A 63 10.11 -0.40 3.08
CA ARG A 63 8.71 -0.27 2.69
C ARG A 63 7.81 -0.72 3.81
N ILE A 64 6.61 -0.17 3.83
CA ILE A 64 5.53 -0.63 4.70
C ILE A 64 4.39 -1.19 3.86
N THR A 65 3.85 -2.34 4.25
CA THR A 65 2.68 -2.95 3.62
C THR A 65 1.60 -3.15 4.66
N LEU A 66 0.44 -2.53 4.43
CA LEU A 66 -0.78 -2.80 5.17
C LEU A 66 -1.53 -3.92 4.46
N ARG A 67 -1.89 -4.98 5.18
CA ARG A 67 -2.85 -6.00 4.73
C ARG A 67 -4.00 -6.02 5.70
N ILE A 68 -5.20 -5.78 5.20
CA ILE A 68 -6.42 -5.93 5.98
C ILE A 68 -7.16 -7.13 5.42
N GLU A 69 -7.45 -8.09 6.29
CA GLU A 69 -8.26 -9.25 5.98
C GLU A 69 -9.50 -9.19 6.85
N GLY A 70 -10.66 -9.16 6.21
CA GLY A 70 -11.94 -9.00 6.89
C GLY A 70 -13.00 -9.92 6.33
N THR A 71 -14.04 -10.17 7.12
CA THR A 71 -15.17 -11.06 6.78
C THR A 71 -16.22 -10.39 5.90
N GLY A 72 -16.10 -9.08 5.66
CA GLY A 72 -17.04 -8.30 4.86
C GLY A 72 -16.87 -8.48 3.34
N PRO A 73 -17.78 -7.89 2.54
CA PRO A 73 -17.85 -8.08 1.09
C PRO A 73 -16.59 -7.67 0.31
N LEU A 74 -15.73 -6.81 0.85
CA LEU A 74 -14.45 -6.47 0.22
C LEU A 74 -13.50 -7.66 0.15
N GLY A 75 -13.60 -8.59 1.11
CA GLY A 75 -12.73 -9.75 1.31
C GLY A 75 -11.31 -9.41 1.80
N GLY A 76 -10.91 -8.14 1.73
CA GLY A 76 -9.62 -7.63 2.18
C GLY A 76 -8.98 -6.68 1.18
N LEU A 77 -7.92 -6.00 1.63
CA LEU A 77 -7.15 -5.06 0.84
C LEU A 77 -5.67 -5.08 1.20
N VAL A 78 -4.85 -4.59 0.28
CA VAL A 78 -3.41 -4.41 0.49
C VAL A 78 -2.99 -3.04 0.00
N ALA A 79 -2.19 -2.33 0.79
CA ALA A 79 -1.57 -1.07 0.42
C ALA A 79 -0.07 -1.08 0.80
N GLU A 80 0.82 -0.82 -0.16
CA GLU A 80 2.27 -0.74 0.06
C GLU A 80 2.74 0.68 -0.23
N ALA A 81 3.51 1.26 0.70
CA ALA A 81 4.13 2.57 0.55
C ALA A 81 5.63 2.54 0.86
N ASP A 82 6.38 3.44 0.22
CA ASP A 82 7.80 3.67 0.49
C ASP A 82 8.08 5.05 1.08
N ALA A 83 9.31 5.26 1.56
CA ALA A 83 9.73 6.52 2.17
C ALA A 83 9.76 7.71 1.19
N ALA A 84 9.77 7.44 -0.13
CA ALA A 84 9.81 8.46 -1.18
C ALA A 84 8.42 8.92 -1.63
N GLY A 85 7.35 8.47 -0.96
CA GLY A 85 5.98 8.87 -1.26
C GLY A 85 5.33 8.09 -2.40
N ASN A 86 5.93 6.98 -2.84
CA ASN A 86 5.26 6.09 -3.77
C ASN A 86 4.32 5.16 -3.00
N VAL A 87 3.12 4.96 -3.52
CA VAL A 87 2.13 4.01 -2.97
C VAL A 87 1.45 3.22 -4.07
N ARG A 88 1.00 2.02 -3.75
CA ARG A 88 0.13 1.20 -4.59
C ARG A 88 -0.73 0.33 -3.71
N GLY A 89 -1.85 -0.14 -4.23
CA GLY A 89 -2.72 -1.03 -3.48
C GLY A 89 -3.84 -1.57 -4.33
N TYR A 90 -4.46 -2.63 -3.84
CA TYR A 90 -5.59 -3.29 -4.48
C TYR A 90 -6.53 -3.84 -3.40
N VAL A 91 -7.74 -4.18 -3.82
CA VAL A 91 -8.77 -4.84 -3.01
C VAL A 91 -9.14 -6.17 -3.64
N ARG A 92 -9.61 -7.15 -2.86
CA ARG A 92 -10.00 -8.45 -3.42
C ARG A 92 -11.27 -8.36 -4.27
N ASN A 93 -12.25 -7.55 -3.86
CA ASN A 93 -13.49 -7.33 -4.60
C ASN A 93 -13.70 -5.83 -4.94
N PRO A 94 -13.20 -5.35 -6.09
CA PRO A 94 -13.28 -3.94 -6.50
C PRO A 94 -14.69 -3.36 -6.59
N ARG A 95 -15.69 -4.21 -6.86
CA ARG A 95 -17.09 -3.82 -7.07
C ARG A 95 -17.95 -4.01 -5.83
N ALA A 96 -17.37 -4.43 -4.70
CA ALA A 96 -18.09 -4.61 -3.45
C ALA A 96 -18.75 -3.31 -3.00
N GLU A 97 -20.00 -3.38 -2.57
CA GLU A 97 -20.75 -2.23 -2.09
C GLU A 97 -21.62 -2.66 -0.91
N VAL A 98 -21.89 -1.72 -0.02
CA VAL A 98 -22.78 -1.88 1.14
C VAL A 98 -23.66 -0.63 1.26
N PRO A 99 -24.80 -0.71 1.95
CA PRO A 99 -25.59 0.47 2.25
C PRO A 99 -24.76 1.58 2.93
N LEU A 100 -25.16 2.83 2.72
CA LEU A 100 -24.60 3.95 3.47
C LEU A 100 -24.91 3.79 4.96
N ARG A 101 -24.04 4.36 5.80
CA ARG A 101 -24.29 4.52 7.23
C ARG A 101 -25.51 5.40 7.46
N GLU A 102 -26.07 5.33 8.66
CA GLU A 102 -27.20 6.17 9.08
C GLU A 102 -26.93 7.69 8.94
N ASP A 103 -25.65 8.10 9.07
CA ASP A 103 -25.22 9.49 8.88
C ASP A 103 -24.98 9.86 7.39
N GLY A 104 -25.34 8.97 6.46
CA GLY A 104 -25.23 9.17 5.02
C GLY A 104 -23.81 9.00 4.45
N LYS A 105 -22.84 8.53 5.25
CA LYS A 105 -21.46 8.30 4.81
C LYS A 105 -21.25 6.88 4.28
N LEU A 106 -20.18 6.71 3.49
CA LEU A 106 -19.73 5.41 2.99
C LEU A 106 -19.37 4.49 4.18
N ASN A 107 -19.89 3.27 4.19
CA ASN A 107 -19.74 2.33 5.30
C ASN A 107 -18.52 1.42 5.13
N VAL A 108 -17.33 1.97 5.35
CA VAL A 108 -16.07 1.22 5.18
C VAL A 108 -15.96 0.10 6.22
N GLY A 109 -16.40 0.34 7.46
CA GLY A 109 -16.42 -0.68 8.52
C GLY A 109 -17.26 -1.90 8.17
N GLU A 110 -18.47 -1.73 7.65
CA GLU A 110 -19.31 -2.85 7.20
C GLU A 110 -18.73 -3.54 5.94
N LEU A 111 -18.17 -2.76 5.01
CA LEU A 111 -17.58 -3.31 3.79
C LEU A 111 -16.38 -4.24 4.08
N LEU A 112 -15.57 -3.89 5.09
CA LEU A 112 -14.45 -4.71 5.56
C LEU A 112 -14.90 -5.82 6.52
N GLY A 113 -15.87 -5.54 7.38
CA GLY A 113 -16.32 -6.44 8.44
C GLY A 113 -15.28 -6.65 9.55
N ALA A 114 -15.53 -7.65 10.40
CA ALA A 114 -14.58 -8.04 11.43
C ALA A 114 -13.34 -8.67 10.80
N GLY A 115 -12.15 -8.47 11.40
CA GLY A 115 -10.93 -8.91 10.77
C GLY A 115 -9.66 -8.53 11.52
N VAL A 116 -8.55 -8.55 10.80
CA VAL A 116 -7.23 -8.16 11.31
C VAL A 116 -6.55 -7.18 10.37
N LEU A 117 -5.77 -6.27 10.96
CA LEU A 117 -4.78 -5.46 10.27
C LEU A 117 -3.40 -6.08 10.52
N ARG A 118 -2.71 -6.42 9.44
CA ARG A 118 -1.30 -6.79 9.44
C ARG A 118 -0.46 -5.68 8.82
N VAL A 119 0.65 -5.35 9.48
CA VAL A 119 1.61 -4.35 9.01
C VAL A 119 2.97 -5.03 8.83
N ASP A 120 3.42 -5.12 7.59
CA ASP A 120 4.73 -5.66 7.22
C ASP A 120 5.70 -4.51 6.99
N ARG A 121 6.86 -4.53 7.65
CA ARG A 121 7.99 -3.63 7.39
C ARG A 121 9.11 -4.41 6.71
N SER A 122 9.33 -4.13 5.43
CA SER A 122 10.43 -4.73 4.67
C SER A 122 11.69 -3.90 4.85
N LEU A 123 12.75 -4.53 5.36
CA LEU A 123 14.05 -3.92 5.59
C LEU A 123 14.99 -4.08 4.39
N PRO A 124 16.07 -3.27 4.28
CA PRO A 124 16.98 -3.32 3.13
C PRO A 124 17.76 -4.64 3.00
N ASN A 125 17.90 -5.39 4.08
CA ASN A 125 18.54 -6.72 4.14
C ASN A 125 17.61 -7.86 3.70
N GLY A 126 16.34 -7.56 3.35
CA GLY A 126 15.35 -8.55 2.94
C GLY A 126 14.51 -9.11 4.09
N GLU A 127 14.83 -8.80 5.34
CA GLU A 127 14.00 -9.19 6.47
C GLU A 127 12.66 -8.45 6.45
N VAL A 128 11.61 -9.14 6.91
CA VAL A 128 10.26 -8.58 7.01
C VAL A 128 9.78 -8.71 8.45
N TYR A 129 9.64 -7.58 9.13
CA TYR A 129 9.02 -7.54 10.45
C TYR A 129 7.50 -7.41 10.29
N THR A 130 6.75 -8.28 10.96
CA THR A 130 5.29 -8.35 10.81
C THR A 130 4.61 -8.16 12.15
N SER A 131 3.69 -7.20 12.23
CA SER A 131 2.80 -7.00 13.36
C SER A 131 1.36 -7.25 12.93
N THR A 132 0.54 -7.82 13.82
CA THR A 132 -0.88 -8.07 13.56
C THR A 132 -1.72 -7.63 14.75
N VAL A 133 -2.76 -6.85 14.49
CA VAL A 133 -3.74 -6.40 15.49
C VAL A 133 -5.17 -6.70 14.98
N PRO A 134 -6.14 -6.95 15.88
CA PRO A 134 -7.54 -7.02 15.47
C PRO A 134 -8.01 -5.65 14.95
N LEU A 135 -8.96 -5.67 14.01
CA LEU A 135 -9.69 -4.45 13.64
C LEU A 135 -10.57 -4.02 14.82
N VAL A 136 -10.55 -2.73 15.11
CA VAL A 136 -11.37 -2.10 16.15
C VAL A 136 -12.72 -1.69 15.56
N SER A 137 -12.69 -1.01 14.41
CA SER A 137 -13.90 -0.55 13.72
C SER A 137 -13.96 -0.91 12.25
N GLY A 138 -12.81 -1.21 11.62
CA GLY A 138 -12.75 -1.40 10.17
C GLY A 138 -12.83 -0.09 9.38
N GLU A 139 -12.89 1.08 10.04
CA GLU A 139 -12.84 2.38 9.36
C GLU A 139 -11.40 2.81 8.98
N ILE A 140 -10.41 1.94 9.23
CA ILE A 140 -8.98 2.02 8.90
C ILE A 140 -8.22 3.04 9.75
N ALA A 141 -8.75 4.24 9.95
CA ALA A 141 -8.06 5.28 10.72
C ALA A 141 -7.83 4.87 12.18
N GLU A 142 -8.90 4.41 12.84
CA GLU A 142 -8.86 3.92 14.22
C GLU A 142 -8.05 2.62 14.35
N ASP A 143 -8.14 1.74 13.35
CA ASP A 143 -7.36 0.49 13.32
C ASP A 143 -5.85 0.77 13.24
N LEU A 144 -5.44 1.80 12.49
CA LEU A 144 -4.05 2.26 12.42
C LEU A 144 -3.61 2.97 13.70
N ALA A 145 -4.47 3.77 14.32
CA ALA A 145 -4.18 4.37 15.63
C ALA A 145 -3.99 3.29 16.70
N HIS A 146 -4.83 2.26 16.70
CA HIS A 146 -4.71 1.09 17.58
C HIS A 146 -3.42 0.31 17.31
N TYR A 147 -3.04 0.08 16.04
CA TYR A 147 -1.75 -0.52 15.70
C TYR A 147 -0.56 0.29 16.24
N LEU A 148 -0.54 1.61 16.02
CA LEU A 148 0.55 2.48 16.49
C LEU A 148 0.66 2.43 18.02
N TRP A 149 -0.46 2.42 18.73
CA TRP A 149 -0.48 2.28 20.18
C TRP A 149 -0.03 0.90 20.67
N GLN A 150 -0.62 -0.18 20.15
CA GLN A 150 -0.39 -1.53 20.66
C GLN A 150 0.98 -2.11 20.23
N SER A 151 1.39 -1.89 18.99
CA SER A 151 2.58 -2.53 18.41
C SER A 151 3.82 -1.63 18.43
N GLU A 152 3.65 -0.34 18.19
CA GLU A 152 4.78 0.61 18.14
C GLU A 152 4.94 1.40 19.46
N GLN A 153 3.97 1.33 20.37
CA GLN A 153 3.92 2.11 21.62
C GLN A 153 3.95 3.62 21.37
N ILE A 154 3.25 4.04 20.30
CA ILE A 154 3.17 5.43 19.87
C ILE A 154 1.70 5.89 19.96
N PRO A 155 1.31 6.59 21.03
CA PRO A 155 0.00 7.24 21.10
C PRO A 155 -0.15 8.21 19.93
N SER A 156 -1.19 8.01 19.14
CA SER A 156 -1.39 8.74 17.88
C SER A 156 -2.87 9.03 17.63
N ALA A 157 -3.16 10.22 17.12
CA ALA A 157 -4.41 10.50 16.44
C ALA A 157 -4.20 10.30 14.94
N VAL A 158 -5.02 9.46 14.31
CA VAL A 158 -4.99 9.22 12.86
C VAL A 158 -6.35 9.58 12.29
N LEU A 159 -6.35 10.50 11.32
CA LEU A 159 -7.54 10.94 10.62
C LEU A 159 -7.35 10.65 9.13
N LEU A 160 -8.27 9.89 8.54
CA LEU A 160 -8.26 9.55 7.12
C LEU A 160 -9.61 9.87 6.51
N GLY A 161 -9.60 10.46 5.32
CA GLY A 161 -10.80 10.89 4.64
C GLY A 161 -10.73 10.61 3.16
N VAL A 162 -11.83 10.09 2.61
CA VAL A 162 -12.08 10.02 1.17
C VAL A 162 -13.52 10.46 0.95
N ARG A 163 -13.72 11.42 0.06
CA ARG A 163 -15.03 11.84 -0.40
C ARG A 163 -15.10 11.62 -1.90
N VAL A 164 -16.19 11.03 -2.34
CA VAL A 164 -16.51 10.81 -3.74
C VAL A 164 -17.75 11.61 -4.13
N LYS A 165 -17.87 11.96 -5.41
CA LYS A 165 -19.02 12.67 -6.00
C LYS A 165 -19.58 11.87 -7.19
N GLY A 166 -20.86 12.10 -7.49
CA GLY A 166 -21.54 11.47 -8.63
C GLY A 166 -21.42 9.95 -8.62
N GLU A 167 -20.92 9.38 -9.73
CA GLU A 167 -20.74 7.92 -9.92
C GLU A 167 -19.50 7.34 -9.21
N GLY A 168 -18.86 8.10 -8.31
CA GLY A 168 -17.74 7.64 -7.50
C GLY A 168 -16.40 8.32 -7.76
N GLU A 169 -16.35 9.39 -8.57
CA GLU A 169 -15.13 10.18 -8.80
C GLU A 169 -14.64 10.77 -7.48
N VAL A 170 -13.33 10.70 -7.22
CA VAL A 170 -12.76 11.24 -5.99
C VAL A 170 -12.80 12.77 -6.02
N GLU A 171 -13.50 13.37 -5.06
CA GLU A 171 -13.51 14.82 -4.86
C GLU A 171 -12.34 15.26 -3.98
N VAL A 172 -12.09 14.54 -2.88
CA VAL A 172 -10.97 14.78 -2.00
C VAL A 172 -10.55 13.49 -1.30
N ALA A 173 -9.25 13.28 -1.15
CA ALA A 173 -8.70 12.21 -0.33
C ALA A 173 -7.45 12.70 0.38
N GLY A 174 -7.26 12.26 1.62
CA GLY A 174 -6.11 12.67 2.41
C GLY A 174 -6.25 12.29 3.87
N GLY A 175 -5.30 12.74 4.67
CA GLY A 175 -5.25 12.39 6.08
C GLY A 175 -4.13 13.05 6.85
N VAL A 176 -4.22 12.96 8.16
CA VAL A 176 -3.25 13.50 9.11
C VAL A 176 -2.99 12.47 10.19
N ALA A 177 -1.72 12.23 10.51
CA ALA A 177 -1.28 11.49 11.68
C ALA A 177 -0.54 12.44 12.62
N ILE A 178 -0.98 12.47 13.88
CA ILE A 178 -0.41 13.29 14.95
C ILE A 178 0.11 12.32 16.00
N GLN A 179 1.43 12.21 16.10
CA GLN A 179 2.14 11.40 17.08
C GLN A 179 2.43 12.25 18.32
N VAL A 180 2.06 11.72 19.48
CA VAL A 180 2.38 12.29 20.79
C VAL A 180 3.77 11.84 21.21
N MET A 181 4.65 12.78 21.54
CA MET A 181 6.01 12.49 21.99
C MET A 181 6.01 12.14 23.50
N PRO A 182 7.02 11.41 23.99
CA PRO A 182 7.17 11.17 25.42
C PRO A 182 7.19 12.47 26.23
N ASP A 183 6.61 12.44 27.43
CA ASP A 183 6.55 13.56 28.36
C ASP A 183 5.79 14.80 27.84
N THR A 184 4.88 14.61 26.87
CA THR A 184 3.99 15.68 26.39
C THR A 184 3.14 16.23 27.56
N PRO A 185 3.13 17.55 27.81
CA PRO A 185 2.35 18.14 28.89
C PRO A 185 0.84 17.91 28.72
N GLU A 186 0.14 17.68 29.83
CA GLU A 186 -1.31 17.47 29.86
C GLU A 186 -2.10 18.60 29.19
N GLU A 187 -1.65 19.85 29.32
CA GLU A 187 -2.27 21.00 28.65
C GLU A 187 -2.25 20.89 27.12
N VAL A 188 -1.16 20.36 26.55
CA VAL A 188 -1.01 20.14 25.11
C VAL A 188 -1.95 19.02 24.66
N LEU A 189 -2.03 17.93 25.43
CA LEU A 189 -2.93 16.80 25.14
C LEU A 189 -4.39 17.22 25.22
N SER A 190 -4.80 17.84 26.33
CA SER A 190 -6.16 18.33 26.55
C SER A 190 -6.60 19.30 25.44
N ARG A 191 -5.71 20.19 24.98
CA ARG A 191 -6.01 21.09 23.86
C ARG A 191 -6.16 20.32 22.54
N LEU A 192 -5.28 19.36 22.25
CA LEU A 192 -5.39 18.52 21.05
C LEU A 192 -6.70 17.73 21.03
N GLU A 193 -7.05 17.08 22.14
CA GLU A 193 -8.30 16.33 22.28
C GLU A 193 -9.53 17.22 22.08
N ALA A 194 -9.54 18.42 22.65
CA ALA A 194 -10.62 19.38 22.44
C ALA A 194 -10.77 19.79 20.97
N ASN A 195 -9.66 19.96 20.24
CA ASN A 195 -9.69 20.26 18.81
C ASN A 195 -10.24 19.08 17.99
N LEU A 196 -9.94 17.84 18.38
CA LEU A 196 -10.38 16.63 17.70
C LEU A 196 -11.86 16.29 17.98
N ALA A 197 -12.32 16.49 19.21
CA ALA A 197 -13.68 16.15 19.64
C ALA A 197 -14.78 16.92 18.86
N GLY A 198 -14.46 18.11 18.34
CA GLY A 198 -15.40 18.94 17.59
C GLY A 198 -15.58 18.58 16.11
N LEU A 199 -14.95 17.50 15.62
CA LEU A 199 -14.89 17.20 14.19
C LEU A 199 -15.95 16.17 13.76
N SER A 200 -16.64 16.45 12.67
CA SER A 200 -17.54 15.48 11.99
C SER A 200 -16.79 14.52 11.05
N GLY A 201 -15.45 14.57 11.05
CA GLY A 201 -14.54 13.90 10.12
C GLY A 201 -13.57 14.89 9.46
N ILE A 202 -12.52 14.38 8.80
CA ILE A 202 -11.49 15.23 8.18
C ILE A 202 -11.86 15.72 6.77
N THR A 203 -12.77 15.04 6.07
CA THR A 203 -13.09 15.39 4.67
C THR A 203 -13.63 16.81 4.47
N PRO A 204 -14.44 17.42 5.36
CA PRO A 204 -14.84 18.81 5.21
C PRO A 204 -13.63 19.76 5.28
N LEU A 205 -12.70 19.51 6.21
CA LEU A 205 -11.48 20.31 6.36
C LEU A 205 -10.56 20.18 5.13
N LEU A 206 -10.39 18.96 4.60
CA LEU A 206 -9.55 18.75 3.42
C LEU A 206 -10.07 19.49 2.17
N ARG A 207 -11.37 19.80 2.09
CA ARG A 207 -11.94 20.62 1.00
C ARG A 207 -11.53 22.09 1.08
N GLU A 208 -11.19 22.56 2.27
CA GLU A 208 -10.62 23.90 2.50
C GLU A 208 -9.11 23.91 2.23
N GLY A 209 -8.47 22.74 2.24
CA GLY A 209 -7.04 22.53 1.93
C GLY A 209 -6.35 21.72 3.03
N LEU A 210 -5.27 21.01 2.67
CA LEU A 210 -4.49 20.21 3.62
C LEU A 210 -3.92 21.08 4.74
N GLU A 211 -3.39 22.25 4.39
CA GLU A 211 -2.78 23.17 5.34
C GLU A 211 -3.81 23.73 6.31
N ALA A 212 -4.96 24.19 5.80
CA ALA A 212 -6.07 24.67 6.63
C ALA A 212 -6.59 23.58 7.57
N ALA A 213 -6.66 22.33 7.10
CA ALA A 213 -7.04 21.19 7.94
C ALA A 213 -6.08 20.99 9.10
N VAL A 214 -4.76 21.02 8.84
CA VAL A 214 -3.75 20.86 9.91
C VAL A 214 -3.75 22.04 10.88
N GLU A 215 -3.85 23.27 10.37
CA GLU A 215 -3.95 24.47 11.21
C GLU A 215 -5.17 24.40 12.13
N ARG A 216 -6.31 23.91 11.64
CA ARG A 216 -7.51 23.73 12.45
C ARG A 216 -7.34 22.66 13.52
N LEU A 217 -6.72 21.53 13.16
CA LEU A 217 -6.44 20.42 14.09
C LEU A 217 -5.50 20.84 15.22
N LEU A 218 -4.55 21.72 14.92
CA LEU A 218 -3.49 22.13 15.85
C LEU A 218 -3.67 23.58 16.34
N ALA A 219 -4.89 24.10 16.25
CA ALA A 219 -5.22 25.45 16.67
C ALA A 219 -4.82 25.67 18.14
N GLY A 220 -4.05 26.73 18.37
CA GLY A 220 -3.56 27.08 19.71
C GLY A 220 -2.40 26.24 20.22
N LEU A 221 -1.77 25.39 19.39
CA LEU A 221 -0.63 24.55 19.77
C LEU A 221 0.70 25.00 19.16
N GLY A 222 0.76 26.18 18.52
CA GLY A 222 2.02 26.70 17.94
C GLY A 222 2.60 25.76 16.89
N PHE A 223 1.82 25.46 15.86
CA PHE A 223 2.21 24.54 14.79
C PHE A 223 3.16 25.18 13.77
N GLU A 224 4.18 24.43 13.36
CA GLU A 224 5.16 24.83 12.36
C GLU A 224 5.45 23.69 11.37
N TRP A 225 5.49 24.01 10.08
CA TRP A 225 5.92 23.06 9.05
C TRP A 225 7.43 22.83 9.12
N THR A 226 7.85 21.58 8.98
CA THR A 226 9.25 21.20 8.85
C THR A 226 9.79 21.68 7.50
N ASP A 227 11.01 22.24 7.49
CA ASP A 227 11.73 22.55 6.26
C ASP A 227 12.31 21.27 5.63
N LEU A 228 11.65 20.77 4.60
CA LEU A 228 12.01 19.61 3.80
C LEU A 228 12.97 19.96 2.65
N LYS A 229 13.26 21.24 2.39
CA LYS A 229 14.23 21.63 1.35
C LYS A 229 15.62 21.11 1.67
N ALA A 230 15.98 21.09 2.96
CA ALA A 230 17.21 20.48 3.45
C ALA A 230 17.31 18.97 3.14
N LEU A 231 16.18 18.29 2.93
CA LEU A 231 16.10 16.88 2.55
C LEU A 231 15.97 16.66 1.03
N GLY A 232 16.18 17.71 0.23
CA GLY A 232 16.13 17.63 -1.23
C GLY A 232 14.73 17.82 -1.84
N TYR A 233 13.76 18.31 -1.06
CA TYR A 233 12.40 18.61 -1.54
C TYR A 233 12.24 20.12 -1.79
N PRO A 234 12.49 20.63 -3.01
CA PRO A 234 12.57 22.07 -3.28
C PRO A 234 11.24 22.82 -3.03
N LEU A 235 10.11 22.13 -3.16
CA LEU A 235 8.77 22.66 -2.92
C LEU A 235 8.34 22.56 -1.45
N ASN A 236 9.23 22.12 -0.54
CA ASN A 236 8.93 21.86 0.86
C ASN A 236 7.86 20.76 1.08
N GLU A 237 7.74 19.82 0.16
CA GLU A 237 6.76 18.73 0.18
C GLU A 237 7.34 17.46 -0.45
N ILE A 238 6.95 16.30 0.07
CA ILE A 238 7.29 14.99 -0.51
C ILE A 238 6.17 14.60 -1.48
N PRO A 239 6.45 14.35 -2.77
CA PRO A 239 5.40 13.98 -3.72
C PRO A 239 4.75 12.65 -3.34
N ALA A 240 3.42 12.60 -3.26
CA ALA A 240 2.67 11.37 -3.14
C ALA A 240 2.21 10.89 -4.51
N ARG A 241 2.48 9.64 -4.89
CA ARG A 241 2.17 9.12 -6.22
C ARG A 241 1.71 7.67 -6.18
N PHE A 242 0.67 7.36 -6.95
CA PHE A 242 0.39 5.97 -7.28
C PHE A 242 1.50 5.45 -8.21
N ARG A 243 2.26 4.46 -7.78
CA ARG A 243 3.36 3.91 -8.58
C ARG A 243 3.52 2.40 -8.37
N CYS A 244 3.31 1.66 -9.46
CA CYS A 244 3.64 0.24 -9.50
C CYS A 244 5.08 0.02 -9.98
N ARG A 245 5.63 -1.15 -9.63
CA ARG A 245 6.98 -1.60 -10.02
C ARG A 245 6.94 -2.72 -11.06
N CYS A 246 5.76 -3.03 -11.60
CA CYS A 246 5.62 -3.95 -12.71
C CYS A 246 6.13 -3.30 -14.00
N ASN A 247 6.62 -4.13 -14.90
CA ASN A 247 6.99 -3.77 -16.24
C ASN A 247 6.73 -4.98 -17.14
N ARG A 248 6.85 -4.80 -18.45
CA ARG A 248 6.64 -5.86 -19.44
C ARG A 248 7.56 -7.05 -19.19
N GLU A 249 8.82 -6.79 -18.83
CA GLU A 249 9.82 -7.84 -18.55
C GLU A 249 9.38 -8.75 -17.40
N LYS A 250 9.05 -8.18 -16.23
CA LYS A 250 8.57 -8.95 -15.07
C LYS A 250 7.27 -9.69 -15.35
N ALA A 251 6.40 -9.13 -16.19
CA ALA A 251 5.16 -9.78 -16.59
C ALA A 251 5.43 -10.99 -17.50
N LEU A 252 6.40 -10.88 -18.44
CA LEU A 252 6.82 -11.99 -19.27
C LEU A 252 7.52 -13.07 -18.44
N GLU A 253 8.43 -12.69 -17.54
CA GLU A 253 9.13 -13.60 -16.64
C GLU A 253 8.17 -14.37 -15.71
N ALA A 254 7.01 -13.79 -15.38
CA ALA A 254 6.01 -14.51 -14.60
C ALA A 254 5.45 -15.74 -15.34
N LEU A 255 5.49 -15.75 -16.68
CA LEU A 255 5.05 -16.91 -17.47
C LEU A 255 5.97 -18.13 -17.30
N VAL A 256 7.20 -17.94 -16.81
CA VAL A 256 8.13 -19.03 -16.51
C VAL A 256 7.60 -19.93 -15.38
N PHE A 257 6.67 -19.46 -14.55
CA PHE A 257 6.09 -20.33 -13.52
C PHE A 257 5.13 -21.39 -14.08
N PHE A 258 4.65 -21.23 -15.32
CA PHE A 258 3.85 -22.22 -16.04
C PHE A 258 4.76 -23.21 -16.76
N THR A 259 4.31 -24.45 -16.94
CA THR A 259 5.08 -25.47 -17.66
C THR A 259 5.21 -25.11 -19.16
N PRO A 260 6.16 -25.72 -19.89
CA PRO A 260 6.23 -25.57 -21.35
C PRO A 260 4.91 -25.93 -22.05
N GLU A 261 4.23 -26.96 -21.57
CA GLU A 261 2.94 -27.42 -22.11
C GLU A 261 1.85 -26.38 -21.86
N GLU A 262 1.70 -25.88 -20.63
CA GLU A 262 0.73 -24.83 -20.29
C GLU A 262 0.95 -23.56 -21.11
N ARG A 263 2.21 -23.20 -21.40
CA ARG A 263 2.53 -22.05 -22.25
C ARG A 263 2.21 -22.28 -23.72
N GLU A 264 2.40 -23.51 -24.23
CA GLU A 264 2.01 -23.83 -25.60
C GLU A 264 0.49 -23.88 -25.74
N ASP A 265 -0.24 -24.34 -24.71
CA ASP A 265 -1.71 -24.28 -24.67
C ASP A 265 -2.19 -22.82 -24.77
N MET A 266 -1.60 -21.89 -24.00
CA MET A 266 -1.89 -20.44 -24.14
C MET A 266 -1.67 -19.94 -25.57
N ILE A 267 -0.61 -20.41 -26.24
CA ILE A 267 -0.30 -20.01 -27.61
C ILE A 267 -1.32 -20.56 -28.61
N VAL A 268 -1.67 -21.83 -28.50
CA VAL A 268 -2.52 -22.53 -29.48
C VAL A 268 -3.98 -22.15 -29.31
N GLU A 269 -4.46 -22.04 -28.07
CA GLU A 269 -5.86 -21.77 -27.76
C GLU A 269 -6.19 -20.27 -27.82
N ASP A 270 -5.33 -19.42 -27.24
CA ASP A 270 -5.60 -17.99 -27.06
C ASP A 270 -4.77 -17.09 -28.00
N GLY A 271 -3.84 -17.67 -28.78
CA GLY A 271 -2.97 -16.92 -29.68
C GLY A 271 -1.88 -16.11 -28.96
N GLY A 272 -1.63 -16.37 -27.68
CA GLY A 272 -0.69 -15.63 -26.84
C GLY A 272 -1.08 -15.67 -25.36
N ALA A 273 -0.60 -14.70 -24.58
CA ALA A 273 -0.94 -14.61 -23.16
C ALA A 273 -1.23 -13.16 -22.73
N GLU A 274 -2.20 -13.02 -21.83
CA GLU A 274 -2.52 -11.76 -21.16
C GLU A 274 -2.16 -11.85 -19.67
N VAL A 275 -1.22 -11.02 -19.23
CA VAL A 275 -0.80 -10.93 -17.82
C VAL A 275 -1.30 -9.63 -17.23
N VAL A 276 -2.16 -9.73 -16.22
CA VAL A 276 -2.73 -8.58 -15.51
C VAL A 276 -2.00 -8.37 -14.18
N CYS A 277 -1.40 -7.20 -13.99
CA CYS A 277 -0.77 -6.87 -12.72
C CYS A 277 -1.82 -6.58 -11.64
N HIS A 278 -1.91 -7.46 -10.64
CA HIS A 278 -2.88 -7.33 -9.56
C HIS A 278 -2.76 -6.01 -8.77
N TRP A 279 -1.55 -5.41 -8.70
CA TRP A 279 -1.30 -4.17 -7.98
C TRP A 279 -1.80 -2.90 -8.66
N CYS A 280 -1.94 -2.89 -9.98
CA CYS A 280 -2.26 -1.65 -10.71
C CYS A 280 -3.16 -1.83 -11.93
N GLY A 281 -3.66 -3.04 -12.16
CA GLY A 281 -4.53 -3.37 -13.28
C GLY A 281 -3.88 -3.30 -14.66
N GLU A 282 -2.56 -3.10 -14.74
CA GLU A 282 -1.86 -2.99 -16.02
C GLU A 282 -1.91 -4.34 -16.76
N VAL A 283 -2.26 -4.29 -18.04
CA VAL A 283 -2.44 -5.47 -18.88
C VAL A 283 -1.27 -5.59 -19.86
N TYR A 284 -0.50 -6.66 -19.75
CA TYR A 284 0.60 -6.97 -20.66
C TYR A 284 0.19 -8.12 -21.57
N ARG A 285 0.15 -7.88 -22.88
CA ARG A 285 -0.12 -8.92 -23.89
C ARG A 285 1.18 -9.37 -24.54
N PHE A 286 1.34 -10.68 -24.69
CA PHE A 286 2.54 -11.30 -25.25
C PHE A 286 2.20 -12.15 -26.46
N SER A 287 3.00 -12.03 -27.52
CA SER A 287 2.87 -12.84 -28.71
C SER A 287 3.41 -14.26 -28.49
N PRO A 288 3.06 -15.23 -29.36
CA PRO A 288 3.62 -16.57 -29.32
C PRO A 288 5.15 -16.61 -29.36
N GLU A 289 5.77 -15.72 -30.13
CA GLU A 289 7.23 -15.63 -30.24
C GLU A 289 7.87 -15.17 -28.92
N GLU A 290 7.25 -14.19 -28.24
CA GLU A 290 7.73 -13.71 -26.93
C GLU A 290 7.63 -14.82 -25.88
N ILE A 291 6.53 -15.58 -25.86
CA ILE A 291 6.35 -16.68 -24.91
C ILE A 291 7.37 -17.80 -25.18
N ARG A 292 7.55 -18.17 -26.46
CA ARG A 292 8.54 -19.19 -26.87
C ARG A 292 9.98 -18.77 -26.66
N SER A 293 10.27 -17.49 -26.41
CA SER A 293 11.63 -17.02 -26.10
C SER A 293 12.13 -17.45 -24.70
N LEU A 294 11.22 -17.89 -23.83
CA LEU A 294 11.50 -18.35 -22.46
C LEU A 294 12.05 -19.80 -22.45
N VAL A 295 13.27 -20.02 -22.93
CA VAL A 295 13.85 -21.38 -23.15
C VAL A 295 14.95 -21.80 -22.18
N ALA A 296 15.49 -20.89 -21.37
CA ALA A 296 16.68 -21.15 -20.56
C ALA A 296 16.37 -21.71 -19.16
N GLU A 297 15.45 -22.67 -19.03
CA GLU A 297 15.03 -23.21 -17.73
C GLU A 297 15.52 -24.64 -17.45
N VAL A 298 15.73 -24.95 -16.17
CA VAL A 298 15.89 -26.32 -15.67
C VAL A 298 14.69 -26.64 -14.80
N ARG A 299 14.02 -27.77 -15.06
CA ARG A 299 12.86 -28.24 -14.28
C ARG A 299 13.08 -29.62 -13.69
N CYS A 300 12.38 -29.91 -12.60
CA CYS A 300 12.31 -31.25 -12.03
C CYS A 300 11.72 -32.23 -13.05
N PRO A 301 12.41 -33.34 -13.38
CA PRO A 301 11.86 -34.32 -14.32
C PRO A 301 10.62 -35.07 -13.78
N ASP A 302 10.42 -35.11 -12.45
CA ASP A 302 9.30 -35.87 -11.86
C ASP A 302 8.03 -35.03 -11.69
N CYS A 303 8.17 -33.73 -11.47
CA CYS A 303 7.03 -32.88 -11.08
C CYS A 303 6.99 -31.52 -11.78
N GLY A 304 7.86 -31.26 -12.75
CA GLY A 304 7.85 -30.03 -13.56
C GLY A 304 8.20 -28.74 -12.82
N THR A 305 8.54 -28.81 -11.52
CA THR A 305 8.88 -27.63 -10.72
C THR A 305 10.12 -26.94 -11.28
N LEU A 306 10.05 -25.62 -11.47
CA LEU A 306 11.16 -24.78 -11.94
C LEU A 306 12.32 -24.78 -10.93
N TRP A 307 13.47 -25.29 -11.34
CA TRP A 307 14.69 -25.38 -10.51
C TRP A 307 15.70 -24.28 -10.79
N LEU A 308 15.80 -23.82 -12.04
CA LEU A 308 16.69 -22.72 -12.44
C LEU A 308 16.07 -21.93 -13.59
N TYR A 309 16.19 -20.60 -13.52
CA TYR A 309 15.88 -19.70 -14.62
C TYR A 309 16.75 -18.42 -14.55
N PRO A 310 17.47 -18.04 -15.62
CA PRO A 310 18.14 -16.76 -15.73
C PRO A 310 17.12 -15.64 -15.97
N LYS A 311 17.16 -14.62 -15.14
CA LYS A 311 16.34 -13.42 -15.31
C LYS A 311 16.98 -12.46 -16.29
N ALA A 312 16.17 -11.57 -16.85
CA ALA A 312 16.63 -10.56 -17.80
C ALA A 312 17.65 -9.58 -17.18
N ASP A 313 17.61 -9.39 -15.85
CA ASP A 313 18.56 -8.55 -15.11
C ASP A 313 19.93 -9.22 -14.85
N GLY A 314 20.14 -10.43 -15.37
CA GLY A 314 21.37 -11.21 -15.21
C GLY A 314 21.48 -11.92 -13.85
N THR A 315 20.43 -11.89 -13.03
CA THR A 315 20.38 -12.69 -11.79
C THR A 315 19.73 -14.05 -12.04
N LEU A 316 20.03 -15.00 -11.18
CA LEU A 316 19.46 -16.35 -11.26
C LEU A 316 18.33 -16.55 -10.26
N PHE A 317 17.22 -17.11 -10.74
CA PHE A 317 16.30 -17.82 -9.87
C PHE A 317 16.77 -19.27 -9.74
N TRP A 318 16.86 -19.77 -8.52
CA TRP A 318 16.96 -21.21 -8.26
C TRP A 318 16.28 -21.59 -6.95
N ILE A 319 15.99 -22.87 -6.77
CA ILE A 319 15.48 -23.41 -5.50
C ILE A 319 16.62 -23.54 -4.50
N GLU A 320 16.48 -22.89 -3.35
CA GLU A 320 17.42 -22.93 -2.23
C GLU A 320 17.07 -24.11 -1.30
N GLY A 321 18.07 -24.92 -0.91
CA GLY A 321 17.88 -26.06 0.00
C GLY A 321 17.61 -27.40 -0.69
N ASP A 322 18.40 -27.77 -1.71
CA ASP A 322 18.68 -29.10 -2.28
C ASP A 322 17.53 -30.08 -2.57
N THR A 323 16.27 -29.81 -2.21
CA THR A 323 15.16 -30.75 -2.26
C THR A 323 13.95 -30.06 -2.90
N CYS A 324 13.48 -30.63 -3.99
CA CYS A 324 12.30 -30.22 -4.72
C CYS A 324 11.02 -30.53 -3.93
N ARG A 325 9.89 -29.91 -4.29
CA ARG A 325 8.57 -30.15 -3.69
C ARG A 325 8.14 -31.63 -3.69
N CYS A 326 8.59 -32.42 -4.67
CA CYS A 326 8.31 -33.86 -4.74
C CYS A 326 9.26 -34.74 -3.91
N GLY A 327 10.20 -34.15 -3.15
CA GLY A 327 11.22 -34.87 -2.40
C GLY A 327 12.48 -35.24 -3.21
N ARG A 328 12.50 -34.97 -4.52
CA ARG A 328 13.70 -35.21 -5.36
C ARG A 328 14.79 -34.21 -5.04
N LYS A 329 16.04 -34.66 -4.99
CA LYS A 329 17.20 -33.77 -4.87
C LYS A 329 17.34 -32.88 -6.11
N VAL A 330 17.53 -31.58 -5.90
CA VAL A 330 17.72 -30.60 -6.98
C VAL A 330 19.12 -30.76 -7.57
N GLU A 331 19.18 -31.28 -8.79
CA GLU A 331 20.44 -31.50 -9.52
C GLU A 331 20.46 -30.60 -10.76
N ILE A 332 21.06 -29.42 -10.62
CA ILE A 332 21.20 -28.44 -11.71
C ILE A 332 22.56 -28.67 -12.39
N PRO A 333 22.61 -29.00 -13.70
CA PRO A 333 23.86 -29.20 -14.42
C PRO A 333 24.79 -27.98 -14.34
N SER A 334 26.09 -28.19 -14.12
CA SER A 334 27.09 -27.12 -13.99
C SER A 334 27.18 -26.23 -15.24
N GLU A 335 27.02 -26.81 -16.43
CA GLU A 335 26.99 -26.09 -17.71
C GLU A 335 25.79 -25.12 -17.81
N LYS A 336 24.64 -25.52 -17.25
CA LYS A 336 23.44 -24.68 -17.17
C LYS A 336 23.55 -23.60 -16.09
N ARG A 337 24.39 -23.79 -15.07
CA ARG A 337 24.75 -22.73 -14.10
C ARG A 337 25.74 -21.70 -14.65
N ALA A 338 26.54 -22.06 -15.64
CA ALA A 338 27.54 -21.17 -16.25
C ALA A 338 26.98 -20.36 -17.44
N GLN A 339 25.91 -20.85 -18.07
CA GLN A 339 25.18 -20.17 -19.15
C GLN A 339 24.09 -19.20 -18.64
N ALA A 340 23.89 -19.17 -17.32
CA ALA A 340 22.82 -18.47 -16.64
C ALA A 340 23.45 -17.50 -15.63
#